data_AF-A0A7W7R7Y2-F1
#
_entry.id   AF-A0A7W7R7Y2-F1
#
_cell.length_a   1.000
_cell.length_b   1.000
_cell.length_c   1.000
_cell.angle_alpha   90.00
_cell.angle_beta   90.00
_cell.angle_gamma   90.00
#
_symmetry.space_group_name_H-M   'P 1'
#
loop_
_entity.id
_entity.type
_entity.pdbx_description
1 polymer ?
#
loop_
_entity_poly.entity_id
_entity_poly.type
_entity_poly.pdbx_seq_one_letter_code
_entity_poly.pdbx_strand_id
1 'polypeptide(L)'
;MSGSARYLYGDDPVELNAGRPKARLTVSNTGDRAVQVGSHYHFFEANRALEFDRNQAYGMHLDLPAGTAVRFEPGDTREVELTAYAGHRRVVGFSALVNGGLGSADTRARALERAVTRGFLGARREADVNEFGGREFGGCEFGGREIDLAEQTGSKS
;
A
#
# COMPACT_ATOMS: atom_id res chain seq x y z
N MET A 1 35.74 -33.35 -19.24
CA MET A 1 35.26 -31.96 -19.41
C MET A 1 33.84 -31.91 -18.84
N SER A 2 33.63 -31.20 -17.73
CA SER A 2 32.29 -31.05 -17.15
C SER A 2 31.45 -30.17 -18.06
N GLY A 3 30.42 -30.73 -18.69
CA GLY A 3 29.46 -29.94 -19.47
C GLY A 3 28.72 -29.01 -18.51
N SER A 4 28.92 -27.70 -18.66
CA SER A 4 28.22 -26.71 -17.85
C SER A 4 26.71 -26.83 -18.10
N ALA A 5 25.93 -26.96 -17.04
CA ALA A 5 24.47 -26.92 -17.12
C ALA A 5 24.02 -25.60 -17.79
N ARG A 6 23.11 -25.71 -18.77
CA ARG A 6 22.52 -24.55 -19.47
C ARG A 6 21.03 -24.51 -19.17
N TYR A 7 20.54 -23.31 -18.86
CA TYR A 7 19.11 -23.06 -18.72
C TYR A 7 18.50 -22.76 -20.09
N LEU A 8 17.37 -23.39 -20.38
CA LEU A 8 16.51 -23.06 -21.51
C LEU A 8 15.33 -22.27 -20.96
N TYR A 9 15.12 -21.06 -21.48
CA TYR A 9 14.03 -20.17 -21.08
C TYR A 9 13.38 -19.58 -22.34
N GLY A 10 12.11 -19.16 -22.23
CA GLY A 10 11.41 -18.45 -23.30
C GLY A 10 11.80 -16.97 -23.31
N ASP A 11 11.58 -16.30 -24.44
CA ASP A 11 11.86 -14.87 -24.62
C ASP A 11 10.76 -13.95 -24.02
N ASP A 12 9.65 -14.54 -23.59
CA ASP A 12 8.51 -13.79 -23.08
C ASP A 12 8.79 -13.17 -21.71
N PRO A 13 8.47 -11.88 -21.51
CA PRO A 13 8.64 -11.22 -20.22
C PRO A 13 7.66 -11.80 -19.19
N VAL A 14 8.15 -11.99 -17.96
CA VAL A 14 7.31 -12.43 -16.84
C VAL A 14 6.64 -11.22 -16.21
N GLU A 15 5.31 -11.16 -16.29
CA GLU A 15 4.55 -10.12 -15.59
C GLU A 15 4.58 -10.38 -14.07
N LEU A 16 5.00 -9.36 -13.33
CA LEU A 16 5.01 -9.38 -11.87
C LEU A 16 3.73 -8.74 -11.34
N ASN A 17 3.16 -9.33 -10.28
CA ASN A 17 2.02 -8.76 -9.54
C ASN A 17 0.77 -8.47 -10.39
N ALA A 18 0.50 -9.30 -11.41
CA ALA A 18 -0.68 -9.18 -12.26
C ALA A 18 -2.01 -9.14 -11.46
N GLY A 19 -2.91 -8.25 -11.86
CA GLY A 19 -4.27 -8.16 -11.29
C GLY A 19 -4.39 -7.53 -9.90
N ARG A 20 -3.35 -6.85 -9.40
CA ARG A 20 -3.36 -6.23 -8.07
C ARG A 20 -3.61 -4.73 -8.13
N PRO A 21 -4.29 -4.15 -7.12
CA PRO A 21 -4.39 -2.70 -6.99
C PRO A 21 -2.99 -2.09 -6.91
N LYS A 22 -2.73 -1.16 -7.84
CA LYS A 22 -1.48 -0.38 -7.88
C LYS A 22 -1.75 1.08 -7.52
N ALA A 23 -0.78 1.71 -6.89
CA ALA A 23 -0.80 3.14 -6.62
C ALA A 23 0.53 3.76 -7.03
N ARG A 24 0.49 4.94 -7.66
CA ARG A 24 1.67 5.73 -8.00
C ARG A 24 1.81 6.85 -7.01
N LEU A 25 2.94 6.92 -6.32
CA LEU A 25 3.21 7.95 -5.33
C LEU A 25 4.54 8.63 -5.62
N THR A 26 4.53 9.95 -5.52
CA THR A 26 5.75 10.76 -5.52
C THR A 26 6.32 10.79 -4.11
N VAL A 27 7.58 10.37 -3.97
CA VAL A 27 8.28 10.24 -2.70
C VAL A 27 9.49 11.16 -2.71
N SER A 28 9.53 12.08 -1.75
CA SER A 28 10.65 13.00 -1.56
C SER A 28 11.41 12.65 -0.28
N ASN A 29 12.74 12.59 -0.36
CA ASN A 29 13.57 12.41 0.82
C ASN A 29 14.00 13.78 1.36
N THR A 30 13.38 14.22 2.45
CA THR A 30 13.73 15.48 3.12
C THR A 30 14.85 15.30 4.15
N GLY A 31 15.37 14.08 4.30
CA GLY A 31 16.46 13.77 5.22
C GLY A 31 17.83 14.19 4.68
N ASP A 32 18.81 14.19 5.58
CA ASP A 32 20.23 14.42 5.29
C ASP A 32 20.99 13.14 4.88
N ARG A 33 20.29 11.99 4.86
CA ARG A 33 20.86 10.66 4.61
C ARG A 33 20.10 9.93 3.51
N ALA A 34 20.84 9.11 2.78
CA ALA A 34 20.24 8.21 1.80
C ALA A 34 19.38 7.14 2.48
N VAL A 35 18.21 6.86 1.91
CA VAL A 35 17.26 5.86 2.41
C VAL A 35 17.03 4.82 1.33
N GLN A 36 17.10 3.54 1.70
CA GLN A 36 16.82 2.42 0.81
C GLN A 36 15.64 1.61 1.33
N VAL A 37 14.63 1.42 0.49
CA VAL A 37 13.39 0.71 0.84
C VAL A 37 13.27 -0.53 -0.04
N GLY A 38 13.13 -1.69 0.59
CA GLY A 38 13.02 -2.98 -0.11
C GLY A 38 11.64 -3.24 -0.71
N SER A 39 11.59 -4.10 -1.73
CA SER A 39 10.37 -4.52 -2.45
C SER A 39 9.19 -4.89 -1.54
N HIS A 40 9.43 -5.66 -0.48
CA HIS A 40 8.39 -6.22 0.40
C HIS A 40 8.20 -5.44 1.71
N TYR A 41 8.85 -4.28 1.85
CA TYR A 41 8.71 -3.45 3.02
C TYR A 41 7.36 -2.73 3.00
N HIS A 42 6.70 -2.62 4.16
CA HIS A 42 5.42 -1.91 4.23
C HIS A 42 5.65 -0.41 4.03
N PHE A 43 5.28 0.10 2.86
CA PHE A 43 5.71 1.43 2.43
C PHE A 43 5.20 2.53 3.36
N PHE A 44 4.00 2.36 3.94
CA PHE A 44 3.45 3.20 4.99
C PHE A 44 4.37 3.39 6.21
N GLU A 45 5.14 2.37 6.58
CA GLU A 45 6.02 2.36 7.75
C GLU A 45 7.47 2.74 7.42
N ALA A 46 7.72 3.17 6.17
CA ALA A 46 9.04 3.61 5.73
C ALA A 46 9.50 4.85 6.49
N ASN A 47 10.80 5.15 6.39
CA ASN A 47 11.48 6.20 7.16
C ASN A 47 10.65 7.50 7.24
N ARG A 48 10.53 8.08 8.44
CA ARG A 48 9.81 9.32 8.72
C ARG A 48 10.29 10.52 7.92
N ALA A 49 11.55 10.52 7.48
CA ALA A 49 12.14 11.56 6.65
C ALA A 49 11.69 11.50 5.18
N LEU A 50 11.00 10.44 4.77
CA LEU A 50 10.37 10.38 3.45
C LEU A 50 8.99 11.02 3.52
N GLU A 51 8.79 12.04 2.69
CA GLU A 51 7.54 12.75 2.49
C GLU A 51 6.81 12.18 1.26
N PHE A 52 5.62 11.63 1.50
CA PHE A 52 4.71 11.09 0.50
C PHE A 52 3.32 10.91 1.10
N ASP A 53 2.29 10.67 0.29
CA ASP A 53 0.95 10.37 0.80
C ASP A 53 0.90 8.99 1.47
N ARG A 54 1.03 8.97 2.80
CA ARG A 54 1.01 7.73 3.58
C ARG A 54 -0.36 7.09 3.63
N ASN A 55 -1.42 7.87 3.52
CA ASN A 55 -2.79 7.36 3.58
C ASN A 55 -3.10 6.46 2.38
N GLN A 56 -2.53 6.77 1.22
CA GLN A 56 -2.58 5.94 0.01
C GLN A 56 -1.63 4.73 0.06
N ALA A 57 -0.47 4.85 0.73
CA ALA A 57 0.51 3.77 0.85
C ALA A 57 0.13 2.68 1.88
N TYR A 58 -1.01 2.81 2.56
CA TYR A 58 -1.43 1.88 3.61
C TYR A 58 -1.71 0.48 3.04
N GLY A 59 -1.02 -0.52 3.56
CA GLY A 59 -1.18 -1.90 3.13
C GLY A 59 -0.56 -2.21 1.77
N MET A 60 0.37 -1.37 1.30
CA MET A 60 1.07 -1.55 0.04
C MET A 60 2.58 -1.72 0.24
N HIS A 61 3.21 -2.34 -0.76
CA HIS A 61 4.66 -2.51 -0.88
C HIS A 61 5.11 -2.09 -2.28
N LEU A 62 6.41 -1.92 -2.51
CA LEU A 62 6.93 -1.52 -3.82
C LEU A 62 6.65 -2.59 -4.88
N ASP A 63 6.13 -2.18 -6.03
CA ASP A 63 5.93 -3.04 -7.21
C ASP A 63 7.25 -3.26 -7.95
N LEU A 64 8.16 -3.95 -7.28
CA LEU A 64 9.47 -4.27 -7.81
C LEU A 64 9.75 -5.77 -7.70
N PRO A 65 10.67 -6.31 -8.53
CA PRO A 65 11.11 -7.69 -8.41
C PRO A 65 11.55 -8.02 -6.99
N ALA A 66 11.20 -9.23 -6.53
CA ALA A 66 11.55 -9.68 -5.19
C ALA A 66 13.06 -9.58 -4.95
N GLY A 67 13.45 -9.02 -3.80
CA GLY A 67 14.85 -8.82 -3.43
C GLY A 67 15.49 -7.53 -3.94
N THR A 68 14.78 -6.73 -4.75
CA THR A 68 15.25 -5.40 -5.14
C THR A 68 14.79 -4.32 -4.15
N ALA A 69 15.34 -3.11 -4.30
CA ALA A 69 15.05 -1.96 -3.45
C ALA A 69 15.17 -0.65 -4.22
N VAL A 70 14.41 0.37 -3.81
CA VAL A 70 14.59 1.75 -4.29
C VAL A 70 15.49 2.50 -3.33
N ARG A 71 16.47 3.21 -3.89
CA ARG A 71 17.33 4.13 -3.15
C ARG A 71 16.94 5.57 -3.45
N PHE A 72 16.75 6.34 -2.38
CA PHE A 72 16.47 7.77 -2.39
C PHE A 72 17.69 8.50 -1.81
N GLU A 73 18.28 9.39 -2.60
CA GLU A 73 19.34 10.29 -2.11
C GLU A 73 18.74 11.44 -1.30
N PRO A 74 19.52 12.13 -0.45
CA PRO A 74 19.07 13.34 0.26
C PRO A 74 18.56 14.40 -0.73
N GLY A 75 17.32 14.88 -0.54
CA GLY A 75 16.68 15.86 -1.43
C GLY A 75 16.15 15.31 -2.75
N ASP A 76 16.32 14.01 -3.03
CA ASP A 76 15.80 13.39 -4.25
C ASP A 76 14.29 13.18 -4.16
N THR A 77 13.59 13.41 -5.27
CA THR A 77 12.16 13.18 -5.41
C THR A 77 11.93 12.22 -6.57
N ARG A 78 11.28 11.09 -6.29
CA ARG A 78 11.05 10.04 -7.29
C ARG A 78 9.64 9.49 -7.19
N GLU A 79 9.05 9.23 -8.35
CA GLU A 79 7.79 8.48 -8.46
C GLU A 79 8.07 6.98 -8.29
N VAL A 80 7.28 6.32 -7.44
CA VAL A 80 7.34 4.88 -7.25
C VAL A 80 5.97 4.25 -7.43
N GLU A 81 5.96 3.03 -7.95
CA GLU A 81 4.77 2.19 -8.04
C GLU A 81 4.69 1.28 -6.82
N LEU A 82 3.51 1.26 -6.21
CA LEU A 82 3.16 0.40 -5.09
C LEU A 82 2.11 -0.61 -5.52
N THR A 83 2.16 -1.80 -4.94
CA THR A 83 1.19 -2.88 -5.09
C THR A 83 0.64 -3.26 -3.71
N ALA A 84 -0.66 -3.54 -3.63
CA ALA A 84 -1.29 -3.99 -2.39
C ALA A 84 -0.80 -5.37 -1.93
N TYR A 85 -0.61 -5.55 -0.61
CA TYR A 85 -0.36 -6.87 -0.03
C TYR A 85 -1.54 -7.81 -0.30
N ALA A 86 -1.23 -9.07 -0.63
CA ALA A 86 -2.21 -10.15 -0.72
C ALA A 86 -2.15 -11.08 0.51
N GLY A 87 -2.94 -12.16 0.47
CA GLY A 87 -3.05 -13.12 1.55
C GLY A 87 -3.85 -12.56 2.73
N HIS A 88 -3.42 -12.86 3.95
CA HIS A 88 -4.11 -12.44 5.18
C HIS A 88 -3.96 -10.94 5.51
N ARG A 89 -3.19 -10.19 4.72
CA ARG A 89 -2.99 -8.73 4.89
C ARG A 89 -2.72 -8.35 6.36
N ARG A 90 -1.81 -9.08 7.01
CA ARG A 90 -1.41 -8.87 8.40
C ARG A 90 0.02 -8.35 8.44
N VAL A 91 0.20 -7.17 9.01
CA VAL A 91 1.49 -6.47 9.07
C VAL A 91 1.94 -6.38 10.52
N VAL A 92 3.12 -6.93 10.82
CA VAL A 92 3.69 -7.00 12.18
C VAL A 92 5.19 -6.67 12.11
N GLY A 93 5.70 -5.91 13.08
CA GLY A 93 7.13 -5.55 13.16
C GLY A 93 7.37 -4.13 12.68
N PHE A 94 8.06 -3.96 11.56
CA PHE A 94 8.37 -2.68 10.89
C PHE A 94 8.60 -1.51 11.86
N SER A 95 7.76 -0.47 11.83
CA SER A 95 7.81 0.69 12.73
C SER A 95 6.76 0.59 13.84
N ALA A 96 6.16 -0.59 14.02
CA ALA A 96 5.10 -0.90 14.97
C ALA A 96 3.87 0.03 14.83
N LEU A 97 3.61 0.57 13.63
CA LEU A 97 2.47 1.46 13.41
C LEU A 97 1.17 0.67 13.31
N VAL A 98 1.16 -0.42 12.53
CA VAL A 98 -0.02 -1.26 12.31
C VAL A 98 -0.13 -2.38 13.36
N ASN A 99 0.85 -3.29 13.42
CA ASN A 99 0.85 -4.47 14.30
C ASN A 99 -0.50 -5.23 14.33
N GLY A 100 -1.05 -5.53 13.15
CA GLY A 100 -2.41 -6.04 13.04
C GLY A 100 -2.83 -6.37 11.61
N GLY A 101 -4.12 -6.69 11.45
CA GLY A 101 -4.72 -6.92 10.14
C GLY A 101 -5.16 -5.60 9.48
N LEU A 102 -4.85 -5.44 8.20
CA LEU A 102 -5.20 -4.26 7.40
C LEU A 102 -6.71 -4.19 7.05
N GLY A 103 -7.50 -5.17 7.48
CA GLY A 103 -8.93 -5.29 7.12
C GLY A 103 -9.90 -4.47 7.99
N SER A 104 -9.43 -3.89 9.10
CA SER A 104 -10.29 -3.13 10.02
C SER A 104 -10.01 -1.63 9.90
N ALA A 105 -11.08 -0.83 9.76
CA ALA A 105 -11.01 0.63 9.74
C ALA A 105 -10.37 1.20 11.03
N ASP A 106 -10.65 0.60 12.18
CA ASP A 106 -10.03 0.98 13.46
C ASP A 106 -8.50 0.81 13.43
N THR A 107 -8.04 -0.26 12.77
CA THR A 107 -6.59 -0.52 12.65
C THR A 107 -5.92 0.52 11.77
N ARG A 108 -6.58 0.94 10.68
CA ARG A 108 -6.11 2.03 9.81
C ARG A 108 -6.06 3.36 10.57
N ALA A 109 -7.16 3.73 11.24
CA ALA A 109 -7.24 4.99 11.98
C ALA A 109 -6.17 5.07 13.08
N ARG A 110 -5.98 4.01 13.86
CA ARG A 110 -4.92 3.94 14.89
C ARG A 110 -3.52 4.01 14.29
N ALA A 111 -3.29 3.39 13.14
CA ALA A 111 -1.99 3.43 12.47
C ALA A 111 -1.65 4.84 11.97
N LEU A 112 -2.63 5.54 11.38
CA LEU A 112 -2.48 6.92 10.92
C LEU A 112 -2.25 7.89 12.09
N GLU A 113 -3.01 7.74 13.17
CA GLU A 113 -2.83 8.55 14.38
C GLU A 113 -1.40 8.40 14.94
N ARG A 114 -0.90 7.16 14.99
CA ARG A 114 0.48 6.87 15.42
C ARG A 114 1.51 7.46 14.47
N ALA A 115 1.28 7.40 13.16
CA ALA A 115 2.18 7.98 12.16
C ALA A 115 2.30 9.50 12.33
N VAL A 116 1.16 10.18 12.51
CA VAL A 116 1.12 11.63 12.77
C VAL A 116 1.81 11.96 14.08
N THR A 117 1.47 11.26 15.17
CA THR A 117 2.05 11.50 16.51
C THR A 117 3.58 11.30 16.52
N ARG A 118 4.07 10.32 15.75
CA ARG A 118 5.51 10.01 15.66
C ARG A 118 6.26 10.84 14.61
N GLY A 119 5.58 11.76 13.94
CA GLY A 119 6.20 12.70 12.99
C GLY A 119 6.60 12.07 11.65
N PHE A 120 5.83 11.09 11.16
CA PHE A 120 6.02 10.56 9.82
C PHE A 120 5.46 11.56 8.78
N LEU A 121 6.34 12.10 7.93
CA LEU A 121 5.96 13.13 6.97
C LEU A 121 4.93 12.61 5.95
N GLY A 122 3.92 13.42 5.68
CA GLY A 122 2.83 13.10 4.76
C GLY A 122 1.76 12.13 5.31
N ALA A 123 1.80 11.78 6.60
CA ALA A 123 0.66 11.16 7.28
C ALA A 123 -0.42 12.21 7.60
N ARG A 124 -1.68 11.87 7.33
CA ARG A 124 -2.86 12.64 7.77
C ARG A 124 -3.77 11.76 8.60
N ARG A 125 -4.45 12.32 9.60
CA ARG A 125 -5.40 11.53 10.40
C ARG A 125 -6.57 11.14 9.52
N GLU A 126 -7.20 10.00 9.82
CA GLU A 126 -8.35 9.49 9.09
C GLU A 126 -9.48 10.55 9.01
N ALA A 127 -9.73 11.26 10.10
CA ALA A 127 -10.72 12.33 10.17
C ALA A 127 -10.45 13.47 9.16
N ASP A 128 -9.19 13.85 8.98
CA ASP A 128 -8.78 14.94 8.09
C ASP A 128 -8.89 14.52 6.61
N VAL A 129 -8.79 13.21 6.31
CA VAL A 129 -8.95 12.67 4.94
C VAL A 129 -10.42 12.64 4.53
N ASN A 130 -11.31 12.24 5.45
CA ASN A 130 -12.74 12.16 5.16
C ASN A 130 -13.37 13.55 4.95
N GLU A 131 -12.80 14.61 5.52
CA GLU A 131 -13.24 15.99 5.30
C GLU A 131 -12.89 16.52 3.89
N PHE A 132 -11.81 16.01 3.28
CA PHE A 132 -11.44 16.31 1.89
C PHE A 132 -12.03 15.32 0.86
N GLY A 133 -12.47 14.13 1.30
CA GLY A 133 -13.03 13.06 0.48
C GLY A 133 -14.43 13.31 -0.08
N GLY A 134 -15.07 14.45 0.24
CA GLY A 134 -16.34 14.90 -0.33
C GLY A 134 -16.25 15.47 -1.75
N ARG A 135 -15.10 15.38 -2.43
CA ARG A 135 -14.99 15.66 -3.87
C ARG A 135 -14.92 14.34 -4.61
N GLU A 136 -16.04 14.01 -5.24
CA GLU A 136 -16.28 12.87 -6.13
C GLU A 136 -15.04 12.57 -7.00
N PHE A 137 -14.37 11.46 -6.71
CA PHE A 137 -13.56 10.81 -7.73
C PHE A 137 -14.53 10.12 -8.68
N GLY A 138 -14.75 10.74 -9.83
CA GLY A 138 -15.64 10.25 -10.87
C GLY A 138 -15.36 8.80 -11.26
N GLY A 139 -16.42 8.00 -11.22
CA GLY A 139 -16.66 6.88 -12.14
C GLY A 139 -15.66 5.73 -12.12
N CYS A 140 -15.76 4.86 -11.13
CA CYS A 140 -15.44 3.44 -11.35
C CYS A 140 -16.44 2.60 -10.56
N GLU A 141 -17.51 2.19 -11.24
CA GLU A 141 -18.57 1.35 -10.69
C GLU A 141 -18.00 -0.02 -10.30
N PHE A 142 -17.81 -0.24 -9.00
CA PHE A 142 -17.75 -1.59 -8.48
C PHE A 142 -19.19 -2.09 -8.35
N GLY A 143 -19.63 -2.85 -9.35
CA GLY A 143 -20.94 -3.51 -9.40
C GLY A 143 -21.18 -4.36 -8.16
N GLY A 144 -21.86 -3.77 -7.17
CA GLY A 144 -22.45 -4.45 -6.05
C GLY A 144 -23.69 -5.19 -6.55
N ARG A 145 -23.65 -6.52 -6.54
CA ARG A 145 -24.86 -7.33 -6.58
C ARG A 145 -25.66 -7.05 -5.31
N GLU A 146 -26.71 -6.28 -5.48
CA GLU A 146 -27.83 -6.11 -4.57
C GLU A 146 -28.39 -7.50 -4.23
N ILE A 147 -28.16 -7.94 -2.99
CA ILE A 147 -28.88 -9.08 -2.42
C ILE A 147 -30.07 -8.48 -1.67
N ASP A 148 -31.22 -8.49 -2.33
CA ASP A 148 -32.51 -8.13 -1.76
C ASP A 148 -32.80 -9.01 -0.53
N LEU A 149 -32.86 -8.35 0.62
CA LEU A 149 -33.21 -8.92 1.91
C LEU A 149 -34.40 -8.15 2.47
N ALA A 150 -35.58 -8.42 1.90
CA ALA A 150 -36.91 -8.07 2.38
C ALA A 150 -37.88 -9.03 1.66
N GLU A 151 -38.88 -9.70 2.23
CA GLU A 151 -39.68 -9.43 3.41
C GLU A 151 -40.12 -10.76 4.05
N GLN A 152 -39.90 -10.89 5.36
CA GLN A 152 -40.83 -11.60 6.22
C GLN A 152 -41.86 -10.58 6.69
N THR A 153 -43.13 -10.68 6.27
CA THR A 153 -44.30 -10.56 7.14
C THR A 153 -45.59 -10.96 6.39
N GLY A 154 -46.28 -11.98 6.91
CA GLY A 154 -47.73 -11.93 7.12
C GLY A 154 -48.72 -12.29 6.00
N SER A 155 -49.57 -13.27 6.34
CA SER A 155 -51.02 -13.31 6.05
C SER A 155 -51.50 -13.84 4.69
N LYS A 156 -52.06 -15.06 4.72
CA LYS A 156 -53.36 -15.47 4.16
C LYS A 156 -53.66 -16.88 4.70
N SER A 157 -54.63 -17.00 5.61
CA SER A 157 -56.03 -17.41 5.35
C SER A 157 -56.16 -18.92 5.17
#